data_AF-A0A2E8K7I3-F1
#
_entry.id   AF-A0A2E8K7I3-F1
#
_cell.length_a   1.000
_cell.length_b   1.000
_cell.length_c   1.000
_cell.angle_alpha   90.00
_cell.angle_beta   90.00
_cell.angle_gamma   90.00
#
_symmetry.space_group_name_H-M   'P 1'
#
loop_
_entity.id
_entity.type
_entity.pdbx_description
1 polymer ?
#
loop_
_entity_poly.entity_id
_entity_poly.type
_entity_poly.pdbx_seq_one_letter_code
_entity_poly.pdbx_strand_id
1 'polypeptide(L)'
;MKKSRYSETQIIKVLKEVEAGRQVKDVCREYGVSDATYYNWKSKYGGMEASDVKRLKSLEDENQKLKQMYADLSLDHKILKDVIGKKAVKAAARRHLVNYVRAEHDVSIRRACRIIGISCSAYRYQPDPHRDEEVIAMLHEAADKYPAYGFSKLYKILRRWGHVFNHKRVHRVYCLLNLNKRRRGKKRLPNREPVSLKVPLVINQCWSVDFMSDALFESHRFRTFNVVDDFNRQVLAIEVDLNLPSARVVRVLERTAAWRGYPDKLRMDNGPEFISTTVADWAEEHDIELEFIQPGKPTQNSFVERFNRTYRDEILNMYVFKTLSEVREITDEWITEYNEERPHDSLEDLTPIEYLNKYKSPDNSNWM
;
A
#
# COMPACT_ATOMS: atom_id res chain seq x y z
N MET A 1 -50.76 -7.21 38.53
CA MET A 1 -51.40 -7.29 39.87
C MET A 1 -52.40 -6.15 40.00
N LYS A 2 -53.60 -6.39 40.54
CA LYS A 2 -54.57 -5.32 40.86
C LYS A 2 -53.92 -4.35 41.86
N LYS A 3 -54.01 -3.04 41.62
CA LYS A 3 -53.51 -2.02 42.55
C LYS A 3 -54.33 -2.08 43.84
N SER A 4 -53.66 -2.14 45.00
CA SER A 4 -54.31 -2.06 46.32
C SER A 4 -55.06 -0.73 46.45
N ARG A 5 -56.21 -0.75 47.14
CA ARG A 5 -57.05 0.44 47.41
C ARG A 5 -56.39 1.45 48.36
N TYR A 6 -55.44 0.99 49.19
CA TYR A 6 -54.71 1.81 50.17
C TYR A 6 -53.22 1.80 49.86
N SER A 7 -52.56 2.96 49.96
CA SER A 7 -51.10 3.05 49.90
C SER A 7 -50.47 2.55 51.20
N GLU A 8 -49.24 2.05 51.14
CA GLU A 8 -48.54 1.53 52.32
C GLU A 8 -48.30 2.62 53.38
N THR A 9 -48.13 3.86 52.95
CA THR A 9 -48.08 5.04 53.84
C THR A 9 -49.41 5.33 54.53
N GLN A 10 -50.55 5.10 53.87
CA GLN A 10 -51.88 5.21 54.47
C GLN A 10 -52.10 4.09 55.48
N ILE A 11 -51.65 2.86 55.18
CA ILE A 11 -51.74 1.71 56.08
C ILE A 11 -50.97 1.97 57.39
N ILE A 12 -49.73 2.49 57.32
CA ILE A 12 -48.96 2.83 58.53
C ILE A 12 -49.64 3.94 59.34
N LYS A 13 -50.23 4.94 58.67
CA LYS A 13 -50.97 6.01 59.36
C LYS A 13 -52.14 5.45 60.18
N VAL A 14 -52.90 4.52 59.58
CA VAL A 14 -54.00 3.81 60.24
C VAL A 14 -53.51 2.97 61.43
N LEU A 15 -52.38 2.28 61.30
CA LEU A 15 -51.79 1.51 62.41
C LEU A 15 -51.30 2.41 63.56
N LYS A 16 -50.66 3.55 63.25
CA LYS A 16 -50.20 4.53 64.25
C LYS A 16 -51.35 5.16 65.04
N GLU A 17 -52.52 5.38 64.42
CA GLU A 17 -53.70 5.90 65.12
C GLU A 17 -54.21 4.95 66.22
N VAL A 18 -54.11 3.64 66.00
CA VAL A 18 -54.43 2.64 67.02
C VAL A 18 -53.33 2.52 68.07
N GLU A 19 -52.05 2.56 67.67
CA GLU A 19 -50.92 2.59 68.61
C GLU A 19 -50.93 3.84 69.52
N ALA A 20 -51.49 4.95 69.03
CA ALA A 20 -51.73 6.18 69.81
C ALA A 20 -52.95 6.11 70.75
N GLY A 21 -53.65 4.96 70.82
CA GLY A 21 -54.70 4.69 71.81
C GLY A 21 -56.14 4.66 71.30
N ARG A 22 -56.40 4.76 69.99
CA ARG A 22 -57.76 4.60 69.42
C ARG A 22 -58.19 3.13 69.37
N GLN A 23 -59.49 2.85 69.51
CA GLN A 23 -60.00 1.48 69.38
C GLN A 23 -59.98 0.99 67.92
N VAL A 24 -59.55 -0.27 67.71
CA VAL A 24 -59.44 -0.91 66.38
C VAL A 24 -60.76 -0.83 65.59
N LYS A 25 -61.90 -1.05 66.26
CA LYS A 25 -63.23 -1.07 65.62
C LYS A 25 -63.64 0.29 65.04
N ASP A 26 -63.23 1.38 65.68
CA ASP A 26 -63.59 2.73 65.25
C ASP A 26 -62.74 3.16 64.04
N VAL A 27 -61.44 2.86 64.09
CA VAL A 27 -60.51 3.12 62.98
C VAL A 27 -60.87 2.26 61.75
N CYS A 28 -61.26 1.01 61.94
CA CYS A 28 -61.71 0.13 60.84
C CYS A 28 -62.99 0.67 60.17
N ARG A 29 -63.94 1.20 60.93
CA ARG A 29 -65.16 1.85 60.41
C ARG A 29 -64.86 3.15 59.66
N GLU A 30 -63.99 3.99 60.21
CA GLU A 30 -63.61 5.30 59.62
C GLU A 30 -62.90 5.13 58.27
N TYR A 31 -61.95 4.19 58.19
CA TYR A 31 -61.18 3.96 56.98
C TYR A 31 -61.83 2.96 56.01
N GLY A 32 -62.96 2.34 56.39
CA GLY A 32 -63.71 1.38 55.55
C GLY A 32 -62.97 0.05 55.35
N VAL A 33 -62.29 -0.44 56.38
CA VAL A 33 -61.44 -1.64 56.38
C VAL A 33 -62.02 -2.67 57.35
N SER A 34 -61.91 -3.97 57.06
CA SER A 34 -62.36 -5.00 58.01
C SER A 34 -61.33 -5.25 59.10
N ASP A 35 -61.78 -5.65 60.30
CA ASP A 35 -60.89 -6.00 61.43
C ASP A 35 -59.81 -7.01 61.02
N ALA A 36 -60.17 -8.02 60.21
CA ALA A 36 -59.22 -9.01 59.68
C ALA A 36 -58.14 -8.37 58.79
N THR A 37 -58.51 -7.38 57.96
CA THR A 37 -57.55 -6.66 57.12
C THR A 37 -56.62 -5.78 57.96
N TYR A 38 -57.13 -5.17 59.04
CA TYR A 38 -56.33 -4.43 60.01
C TYR A 38 -55.29 -5.33 60.70
N TYR A 39 -55.69 -6.50 61.22
CA TYR A 39 -54.72 -7.40 61.87
C TYR A 39 -53.69 -7.96 60.88
N ASN A 40 -54.08 -8.20 59.61
CA ASN A 40 -53.13 -8.54 58.54
C ASN A 40 -52.14 -7.39 58.26
N TRP A 41 -52.60 -6.14 58.25
CA TRP A 41 -51.73 -4.97 58.13
C TRP A 41 -50.81 -4.82 59.34
N LYS A 42 -51.33 -5.00 60.56
CA LYS A 42 -50.54 -4.95 61.80
C LYS A 42 -49.46 -6.03 61.81
N SER A 43 -49.75 -7.24 61.33
CA SER A 43 -48.75 -8.31 61.22
C SER A 43 -47.66 -8.01 60.19
N LYS A 44 -47.98 -7.26 59.13
CA LYS A 44 -47.07 -7.02 58.00
C LYS A 44 -46.27 -5.72 58.11
N TYR A 45 -46.87 -4.68 58.70
CA TYR A 45 -46.32 -3.32 58.77
C TYR A 45 -46.26 -2.76 60.20
N GLY A 46 -46.66 -3.54 61.22
CA GLY A 46 -46.59 -3.13 62.62
C GLY A 46 -45.15 -2.87 63.06
N GLY A 47 -44.94 -1.75 63.75
CA GLY A 47 -43.60 -1.30 64.18
C GLY A 47 -42.73 -0.66 63.09
N MET A 48 -43.24 -0.48 61.86
CA MET A 48 -42.53 0.24 60.79
C MET A 48 -42.94 1.72 60.71
N GLU A 49 -41.96 2.58 60.45
CA GLU A 49 -42.23 3.96 60.11
C GLU A 49 -42.51 4.16 58.60
N ALA A 50 -43.09 5.32 58.25
CA ALA A 50 -43.27 5.70 56.84
C ALA A 50 -41.92 5.80 56.08
N SER A 51 -40.83 6.13 56.79
CA SER A 51 -39.45 6.09 56.31
C SER A 51 -38.98 4.66 56.01
N ASP A 52 -39.32 3.68 56.86
CA ASP A 52 -38.95 2.28 56.69
C ASP A 52 -39.64 1.64 55.48
N VAL A 53 -40.93 1.93 55.28
CA VAL A 53 -41.65 1.45 54.08
C VAL A 53 -41.12 2.06 52.80
N LYS A 54 -40.73 3.35 52.82
CA LYS A 54 -40.07 3.98 51.67
C LYS A 54 -38.71 3.33 51.37
N ARG A 55 -37.94 2.98 52.41
CA ARG A 55 -36.66 2.28 52.28
C ARG A 55 -36.85 0.86 51.75
N LEU A 56 -37.83 0.11 52.26
CA LEU A 56 -38.16 -1.23 51.79
C LEU A 56 -38.52 -1.22 50.30
N LYS A 57 -39.34 -0.27 49.85
CA LYS A 57 -39.69 -0.14 48.44
C LYS A 57 -38.49 0.19 47.55
N SER A 58 -37.59 1.08 48.00
CA SER A 58 -36.34 1.38 47.29
C SER A 58 -35.46 0.13 47.16
N LEU A 59 -35.35 -0.65 48.24
CA LEU A 59 -34.59 -1.90 48.25
C LEU A 59 -35.24 -2.96 47.36
N GLU A 60 -36.57 -3.05 47.31
CA GLU A 60 -37.29 -3.94 46.39
C GLU A 60 -37.03 -3.57 44.93
N ASP A 61 -37.11 -2.28 44.58
CA ASP A 61 -36.82 -1.77 43.23
C ASP A 61 -35.35 -2.03 42.83
N GLU A 62 -34.40 -1.79 43.75
CA GLU A 62 -32.98 -2.11 43.56
C GLU A 62 -32.75 -3.61 43.38
N ASN A 63 -33.38 -4.44 44.21
CA ASN A 63 -33.27 -5.90 44.12
C ASN A 63 -33.87 -6.42 42.80
N GLN A 64 -34.98 -5.84 42.34
CA GLN A 64 -35.53 -6.15 41.02
C GLN A 64 -34.54 -5.79 39.89
N LYS A 65 -33.93 -4.60 39.93
CA LYS A 65 -32.90 -4.19 38.96
C LYS A 65 -31.68 -5.11 39.00
N LEU A 66 -31.20 -5.45 40.19
CA LEU A 66 -30.06 -6.35 40.39
C LEU A 66 -30.35 -7.76 39.85
N LYS A 67 -31.54 -8.30 40.11
CA LYS A 67 -31.98 -9.60 39.57
C LYS A 67 -32.01 -9.57 38.04
N GLN A 68 -32.53 -8.49 37.45
CA GLN A 68 -32.57 -8.36 36.00
C GLN A 68 -31.16 -8.26 35.40
N MET A 69 -30.27 -7.45 35.98
CA MET A 69 -28.88 -7.36 35.55
C MET A 69 -28.14 -8.69 35.69
N TYR A 70 -28.35 -9.41 36.79
CA TYR A 70 -27.75 -10.73 37.00
C TYR A 70 -28.25 -11.75 35.97
N ALA A 71 -29.55 -11.76 35.67
CA ALA A 71 -30.11 -12.63 34.65
C ALA A 71 -29.51 -12.34 33.27
N ASP A 72 -29.42 -11.06 32.88
CA ASP A 72 -28.82 -10.64 31.61
C ASP A 72 -27.34 -11.04 31.52
N LEU A 73 -26.57 -10.79 32.58
CA LEU A 73 -25.14 -11.10 32.65
C LEU A 73 -24.87 -12.60 32.70
N SER A 74 -25.72 -13.37 33.38
CA SER A 74 -25.64 -14.83 33.43
C SER A 74 -25.89 -15.46 32.06
N LEU A 75 -26.87 -14.95 31.32
CA LEU A 75 -27.13 -15.36 29.93
C LEU A 75 -25.93 -15.03 29.02
N ASP A 76 -25.39 -13.80 29.11
CA ASP A 76 -24.21 -13.41 28.32
C ASP A 76 -22.99 -14.27 28.65
N HIS A 77 -22.78 -14.60 29.92
CA HIS A 77 -21.69 -15.47 30.36
C HIS A 77 -21.84 -16.92 29.88
N LYS A 78 -23.08 -17.45 29.83
CA LYS A 78 -23.36 -18.77 29.24
C LYS A 78 -23.00 -18.80 27.75
N ILE A 79 -23.38 -17.77 27.01
CA ILE A 79 -23.05 -17.61 25.59
C ILE A 79 -21.52 -17.51 25.41
N LEU A 80 -20.83 -16.73 26.26
CA LEU A 80 -19.37 -16.61 26.18
C LEU A 80 -18.66 -17.95 26.43
N LYS A 81 -19.10 -18.74 27.41
CA LYS A 81 -18.50 -20.06 27.70
C LYS A 81 -18.62 -21.02 26.51
N ASP A 82 -19.74 -20.99 25.80
CA ASP A 82 -19.94 -21.75 24.57
C ASP A 82 -18.98 -21.30 23.44
N VAL A 83 -18.68 -20.01 23.37
CA VAL A 83 -17.78 -19.43 22.37
C VAL A 83 -16.29 -19.59 22.69
N ILE A 84 -15.88 -19.55 23.96
CA ILE A 84 -14.47 -19.50 24.42
C ILE A 84 -13.65 -20.73 23.96
N GLY A 85 -14.28 -21.85 23.62
CA GLY A 85 -13.61 -23.00 22.98
C GLY A 85 -13.02 -22.70 21.59
N LYS A 86 -13.38 -21.58 20.96
CA LYS A 86 -13.02 -21.21 19.58
C LYS A 86 -12.32 -19.85 19.56
N LYS A 87 -10.99 -19.83 19.71
CA LYS A 87 -10.19 -18.59 19.71
C LYS A 87 -10.26 -17.87 18.35
N ALA A 88 -11.05 -16.80 18.24
CA ALA A 88 -11.23 -16.03 17.01
C ALA A 88 -10.55 -14.64 17.06
N VAL A 89 -9.34 -14.56 16.50
CA VAL A 89 -8.54 -13.31 16.46
C VAL A 89 -8.93 -12.41 15.28
N LYS A 90 -9.24 -12.99 14.11
CA LYS A 90 -9.54 -12.23 12.88
C LYS A 90 -11.01 -11.80 12.81
N ALA A 91 -11.28 -10.66 12.19
CA ALA A 91 -12.64 -10.12 12.02
C ALA A 91 -13.58 -11.10 11.30
N ALA A 92 -13.11 -11.81 10.27
CA ALA A 92 -13.89 -12.83 9.58
C ALA A 92 -14.34 -13.97 10.53
N ALA A 93 -13.42 -14.49 11.34
CA ALA A 93 -13.74 -15.51 12.34
C ALA A 93 -14.75 -15.00 13.39
N ARG A 94 -14.60 -13.74 13.83
CA ARG A 94 -15.59 -13.10 14.73
C ARG A 94 -16.97 -12.95 14.08
N ARG A 95 -17.07 -12.66 12.77
CA ARG A 95 -18.36 -12.63 12.05
C ARG A 95 -19.05 -14.00 12.07
N HIS A 96 -18.30 -15.08 11.85
CA HIS A 96 -18.84 -16.43 11.94
C HIS A 96 -19.35 -16.75 13.36
N LEU A 97 -18.63 -16.34 14.40
CA LEU A 97 -19.09 -16.52 15.78
C LEU A 97 -20.37 -15.73 16.09
N VAL A 98 -20.53 -14.52 15.57
CA VAL A 98 -21.79 -13.76 15.71
C VAL A 98 -22.96 -14.50 15.05
N ASN A 99 -22.75 -15.09 13.87
CA ASN A 99 -23.78 -15.89 13.21
C ASN A 99 -24.14 -17.14 14.03
N TYR A 100 -23.13 -17.82 14.58
CA TYR A 100 -23.33 -18.99 15.45
C TYR A 100 -24.12 -18.63 16.71
N VAL A 101 -23.70 -17.58 17.43
CA VAL A 101 -24.38 -17.12 18.65
C VAL A 101 -25.82 -16.72 18.37
N ARG A 102 -26.09 -16.08 17.23
CA ARG A 102 -27.44 -15.72 16.82
C ARG A 102 -28.31 -16.95 16.54
N ALA A 103 -27.76 -17.96 15.86
CA ALA A 103 -28.49 -19.17 15.51
C ALA A 103 -28.77 -20.07 16.74
N GLU A 104 -27.81 -20.20 17.64
CA GLU A 104 -27.88 -21.13 18.78
C GLU A 104 -28.63 -20.54 19.98
N HIS A 105 -28.47 -19.23 20.24
CA HIS A 105 -28.99 -18.59 21.46
C HIS A 105 -30.11 -17.57 21.21
N ASP A 106 -30.60 -17.46 19.96
CA ASP A 106 -31.67 -16.55 19.52
C ASP A 106 -31.52 -15.11 20.05
N VAL A 107 -30.30 -14.58 20.01
CA VAL A 107 -30.00 -13.22 20.46
C VAL A 107 -29.95 -12.22 19.31
N SER A 108 -30.34 -10.98 19.59
CA SER A 108 -30.23 -9.89 18.62
C SER A 108 -28.77 -9.69 18.14
N ILE A 109 -28.60 -9.24 16.89
CA ILE A 109 -27.28 -8.94 16.30
C ILE A 109 -26.47 -8.00 17.19
N ARG A 110 -27.11 -7.00 17.81
CA ARG A 110 -26.43 -6.04 18.70
C ARG A 110 -25.88 -6.74 19.95
N ARG A 111 -26.66 -7.63 20.57
CA ARG A 111 -26.23 -8.40 21.74
C ARG A 111 -25.12 -9.39 21.37
N ALA A 112 -25.28 -10.13 20.28
CA ALA A 112 -24.25 -11.05 19.77
C ALA A 112 -22.92 -10.33 19.45
N CYS A 113 -22.97 -9.19 18.75
CA CYS A 113 -21.79 -8.38 18.44
C CYS A 113 -21.08 -7.87 19.70
N ARG A 114 -21.85 -7.45 20.72
CA ARG A 114 -21.32 -7.00 22.02
C ARG A 114 -20.61 -8.14 22.75
N ILE A 115 -21.24 -9.31 22.82
CA ILE A 115 -20.69 -10.52 23.45
C ILE A 115 -19.38 -10.94 22.76
N ILE A 116 -19.34 -10.97 21.43
CA ILE A 116 -18.15 -11.39 20.65
C ILE A 116 -17.06 -10.32 20.60
N GLY A 117 -17.38 -9.06 20.88
CA GLY A 117 -16.43 -7.95 20.79
C GLY A 117 -16.10 -7.54 19.35
N ILE A 118 -17.13 -7.41 18.50
CA ILE A 118 -17.03 -6.83 17.15
C ILE A 118 -18.08 -5.72 16.99
N SER A 119 -17.76 -4.64 16.27
CA SER A 119 -18.75 -3.60 15.98
C SER A 119 -19.81 -4.10 14.99
N CYS A 120 -21.04 -3.60 15.13
CA CYS A 120 -22.13 -3.93 14.20
C CYS A 120 -21.80 -3.51 12.74
N SER A 121 -21.04 -2.42 12.56
CA SER A 121 -20.58 -2.00 11.23
C SER A 121 -19.57 -2.99 10.63
N ALA A 122 -18.59 -3.45 11.40
CA ALA A 122 -17.63 -4.45 10.96
C ALA A 122 -18.28 -5.81 10.69
N TYR A 123 -19.35 -6.17 11.42
CA TYR A 123 -20.16 -7.36 11.16
C TYR A 123 -20.93 -7.26 9.84
N ARG A 124 -21.58 -6.10 9.59
CA ARG A 124 -22.37 -5.86 8.38
C ARG A 124 -21.56 -5.56 7.13
N TYR A 125 -20.27 -5.26 7.26
CA TYR A 125 -19.41 -4.95 6.14
C TYR A 125 -19.37 -6.13 5.14
N GLN A 126 -19.83 -5.85 3.92
CA GLN A 126 -19.65 -6.71 2.76
C GLN A 126 -18.52 -6.13 1.91
N PRO A 127 -17.47 -6.91 1.60
CA PRO A 127 -16.43 -6.45 0.69
C PRO A 127 -17.05 -6.26 -0.70
N ASP A 128 -16.75 -5.13 -1.32
CA ASP A 128 -17.07 -4.88 -2.72
C ASP A 128 -16.05 -5.62 -3.62
N PRO A 129 -16.48 -6.62 -4.41
CA PRO A 129 -15.58 -7.39 -5.25
C PRO A 129 -15.11 -6.61 -6.50
N HIS A 130 -15.88 -5.62 -6.96
CA HIS A 130 -15.58 -4.87 -8.19
C HIS A 130 -14.66 -3.67 -7.92
N ARG A 131 -14.47 -3.33 -6.64
CA ARG A 131 -13.66 -2.17 -6.24
C ARG A 131 -12.29 -2.18 -6.88
N ASP A 132 -11.65 -3.33 -7.06
CA ASP A 132 -10.28 -3.39 -7.58
C ASP A 132 -10.19 -3.55 -9.11
N GLU A 133 -11.30 -3.67 -9.83
CA GLU A 133 -11.32 -3.98 -11.27
C GLU A 133 -10.54 -2.98 -12.12
N GLU A 134 -10.75 -1.69 -11.89
CA GLU A 134 -10.02 -0.63 -12.60
C GLU A 134 -8.50 -0.74 -12.36
N VAL A 135 -8.08 -1.00 -11.13
CA VAL A 135 -6.66 -1.15 -10.78
C VAL A 135 -6.07 -2.41 -11.40
N ILE A 136 -6.86 -3.50 -11.46
CA ILE A 136 -6.47 -4.76 -12.10
C ILE A 136 -6.27 -4.52 -13.59
N ALA A 137 -7.25 -3.91 -14.28
CA ALA A 137 -7.20 -3.62 -15.70
C ALA A 137 -5.97 -2.78 -16.06
N MET A 138 -5.76 -1.65 -15.38
CA MET A 138 -4.63 -0.77 -15.67
C MET A 138 -3.28 -1.40 -15.31
N LEU A 139 -3.20 -2.22 -14.25
CA LEU A 139 -1.97 -2.94 -13.94
C LEU A 139 -1.63 -4.00 -14.97
N HIS A 140 -2.63 -4.70 -15.52
CA HIS A 140 -2.42 -5.65 -16.61
C HIS A 140 -1.92 -4.92 -17.86
N GLU A 141 -2.60 -3.86 -18.28
CA GLU A 141 -2.18 -3.06 -19.43
C GLU A 141 -0.73 -2.54 -19.28
N ALA A 142 -0.39 -2.02 -18.09
CA ALA A 142 0.97 -1.57 -17.82
C ALA A 142 2.00 -2.72 -17.77
N ALA A 143 1.62 -3.88 -17.26
CA ALA A 143 2.51 -5.05 -17.20
C ALA A 143 2.72 -5.69 -18.58
N ASP A 144 1.71 -5.66 -19.43
CA ASP A 144 1.78 -6.17 -20.80
C ASP A 144 2.62 -5.24 -21.67
N LYS A 145 2.45 -3.92 -21.53
CA LYS A 145 3.29 -2.92 -22.23
C LYS A 145 4.73 -2.91 -21.71
N TYR A 146 4.93 -3.00 -20.38
CA TYR A 146 6.25 -2.91 -19.74
C TYR A 146 6.58 -4.16 -18.91
N PRO A 147 6.79 -5.33 -19.54
CA PRO A 147 6.96 -6.59 -18.83
C PRO A 147 8.22 -6.63 -17.97
N ALA A 148 9.22 -5.83 -18.32
CA ALA A 148 10.46 -5.74 -17.57
C ALA A 148 10.34 -4.87 -16.29
N TYR A 149 9.25 -4.12 -16.12
CA TYR A 149 9.10 -3.18 -15.00
C TYR A 149 8.65 -3.90 -13.72
N GLY A 150 9.19 -3.45 -12.58
CA GLY A 150 8.71 -3.85 -11.26
C GLY A 150 7.63 -2.91 -10.73
N PHE A 151 7.03 -3.26 -9.60
CA PHE A 151 5.98 -2.47 -8.94
C PHE A 151 6.27 -0.96 -8.87
N SER A 152 7.47 -0.55 -8.45
CA SER A 152 7.82 0.87 -8.32
C SER A 152 7.66 1.64 -9.64
N LYS A 153 8.13 1.06 -10.75
CA LYS A 153 8.02 1.68 -12.08
C LYS A 153 6.58 1.65 -12.58
N LEU A 154 5.90 0.51 -12.48
CA LEU A 154 4.49 0.39 -12.91
C LEU A 154 3.60 1.38 -12.17
N TYR A 155 3.80 1.56 -10.86
CA TYR A 155 3.06 2.57 -10.09
C TYR A 155 3.30 3.99 -10.61
N LYS A 156 4.53 4.34 -10.98
CA LYS A 156 4.85 5.66 -11.57
C LYS A 156 4.21 5.83 -12.94
N ILE A 157 4.23 4.79 -13.78
CA ILE A 157 3.53 4.78 -15.07
C ILE A 157 2.03 5.03 -14.88
N LEU A 158 1.38 4.31 -13.96
CA LEU A 158 -0.04 4.53 -13.67
C LEU A 158 -0.35 5.96 -13.23
N ARG A 159 0.54 6.59 -12.47
CA ARG A 159 0.41 8.01 -12.08
C ARG A 159 0.55 8.93 -13.29
N ARG A 160 1.46 8.63 -14.22
CA ARG A 160 1.68 9.39 -15.46
C ARG A 160 0.51 9.24 -16.44
N TRP A 161 -0.15 8.10 -16.46
CA TRP A 161 -1.42 7.89 -17.17
C TRP A 161 -2.62 8.61 -16.51
N GLY A 162 -2.41 9.31 -15.40
CA GLY A 162 -3.43 10.12 -14.74
C GLY A 162 -4.18 9.41 -13.60
N HIS A 163 -3.88 8.15 -13.30
CA HIS A 163 -4.59 7.42 -12.26
C HIS A 163 -4.09 7.78 -10.86
N VAL A 164 -4.98 8.37 -10.04
CA VAL A 164 -4.66 8.81 -8.67
C VAL A 164 -4.85 7.69 -7.63
N PHE A 165 -4.47 6.46 -7.98
CA PHE A 165 -4.68 5.31 -7.09
C PHE A 165 -3.81 5.38 -5.83
N ASN A 166 -4.35 4.87 -4.72
CA ASN A 166 -3.59 4.75 -3.48
C ASN A 166 -2.51 3.66 -3.61
N HIS A 167 -1.26 4.02 -3.36
CA HIS A 167 -0.10 3.12 -3.39
C HIS A 167 -0.33 1.76 -2.68
N LYS A 168 -0.91 1.76 -1.47
CA LYS A 168 -1.15 0.50 -0.71
C LYS A 168 -2.17 -0.39 -1.40
N ARG A 169 -3.18 0.19 -2.05
CA ARG A 169 -4.18 -0.55 -2.83
C ARG A 169 -3.55 -1.17 -4.06
N VAL A 170 -2.80 -0.40 -4.84
CA VAL A 170 -2.09 -0.89 -6.03
C VAL A 170 -1.11 -1.99 -5.66
N HIS A 171 -0.30 -1.80 -4.61
CA HIS A 171 0.65 -2.82 -4.15
C HIS A 171 -0.03 -4.12 -3.74
N ARG A 172 -1.16 -4.04 -3.00
CA ARG A 172 -1.92 -5.24 -2.63
C ARG A 172 -2.43 -5.97 -3.87
N VAL A 173 -3.02 -5.25 -4.82
CA VAL A 173 -3.54 -5.85 -6.07
C VAL A 173 -2.41 -6.46 -6.89
N TYR A 174 -1.30 -5.74 -7.08
CA TYR A 174 -0.10 -6.24 -7.75
C TYR A 174 0.40 -7.57 -7.15
N CYS A 175 0.40 -7.69 -5.82
CA CYS A 175 0.76 -8.94 -5.15
C CYS A 175 -0.27 -10.05 -5.33
N LEU A 176 -1.57 -9.73 -5.32
CA LEU A 176 -2.65 -10.69 -5.59
C LEU A 176 -2.61 -11.23 -7.03
N LEU A 177 -2.22 -10.38 -7.99
CA LEU A 177 -2.01 -10.74 -9.39
C LEU A 177 -0.71 -11.53 -9.62
N ASN A 178 0.09 -11.78 -8.58
CA ASN A 178 1.36 -12.50 -8.66
C ASN A 178 2.39 -11.90 -9.62
N LEU A 179 2.32 -10.59 -9.89
CA LEU A 179 3.27 -9.87 -10.75
C LEU A 179 4.65 -9.68 -10.09
N ASN A 180 4.80 -10.14 -8.85
CA ASN A 180 6.01 -9.99 -8.04
C ASN A 180 7.22 -10.66 -8.71
N LYS A 181 8.23 -9.86 -9.07
CA LYS A 181 9.50 -10.41 -9.54
C LYS A 181 10.29 -11.04 -8.40
N ARG A 182 10.65 -12.31 -8.56
CA ARG A 182 11.49 -13.02 -7.58
C ARG A 182 12.87 -12.37 -7.53
N ARG A 183 13.25 -11.84 -6.37
CA ARG A 183 14.61 -11.38 -6.12
C ARG A 183 15.48 -12.57 -5.72
N ARG A 184 16.53 -12.86 -6.49
CA ARG A 184 17.58 -13.80 -6.05
C ARG A 184 18.23 -13.22 -4.79
N GLY A 185 18.29 -13.99 -3.71
CA GLY A 185 18.93 -13.56 -2.47
C GLY A 185 20.40 -13.20 -2.74
N LYS A 186 20.80 -11.96 -2.42
CA LYS A 186 22.20 -11.52 -2.53
C LYS A 186 22.89 -11.65 -1.17
N LYS A 187 24.10 -12.22 -1.16
CA LYS A 187 25.02 -12.14 -0.02
C LYS A 187 25.30 -10.66 0.26
N ARG A 188 25.12 -10.20 1.52
CA ARG A 188 25.49 -8.83 1.90
C ARG A 188 27.01 -8.70 1.79
N LEU A 189 27.46 -7.85 0.89
CA LEU A 189 28.86 -7.43 0.81
C LEU A 189 29.08 -6.27 1.80
N PRO A 190 30.31 -6.07 2.31
CA PRO A 190 30.64 -4.91 3.12
C PRO A 190 30.34 -3.61 2.36
N ASN A 191 29.94 -2.57 3.10
CA ASN A 191 29.59 -1.28 2.52
C ASN A 191 30.85 -0.67 1.90
N ARG A 192 30.90 -0.63 0.57
CA ARG A 192 31.92 0.14 -0.15
C ARG A 192 31.40 1.57 -0.19
N GLU A 193 32.13 2.54 0.35
CA GLU A 193 31.81 3.95 0.16
C GLU A 193 32.12 4.30 -1.31
N PRO A 194 31.12 4.39 -2.20
CA PRO A 194 31.38 4.66 -3.59
C PRO A 194 31.63 6.16 -3.75
N VAL A 195 32.73 6.53 -4.41
CA VAL A 195 32.93 7.92 -4.84
C VAL A 195 31.86 8.22 -5.89
N SER A 196 31.02 9.23 -5.63
CA SER A 196 29.96 9.62 -6.56
C SER A 196 30.58 10.28 -7.79
N LEU A 197 30.22 9.81 -8.99
CA LEU A 197 30.57 10.51 -10.23
C LEU A 197 29.82 11.85 -10.26
N LYS A 198 30.55 12.91 -10.62
CA LYS A 198 29.96 14.23 -10.81
C LYS A 198 29.07 14.18 -12.06
N VAL A 199 27.76 14.39 -11.88
CA VAL A 199 26.84 14.51 -13.00
C VAL A 199 27.17 15.83 -13.73
N PRO A 200 27.30 15.81 -15.07
CA PRO A 200 27.44 17.03 -15.86
C PRO A 200 26.31 18.02 -15.60
N LEU A 201 26.54 19.31 -15.86
CA LEU A 201 25.53 20.36 -15.64
C LEU A 201 24.74 20.71 -16.91
N VAL A 202 25.30 20.38 -18.08
CA VAL A 202 24.75 20.68 -19.39
C VAL A 202 24.81 19.45 -20.29
N ILE A 203 23.96 19.43 -21.33
CA ILE A 203 24.02 18.40 -22.36
C ILE A 203 25.37 18.36 -23.06
N ASN A 204 25.72 17.19 -23.60
CA ASN A 204 26.93 16.96 -24.38
C ASN A 204 28.26 17.24 -23.66
N GLN A 205 28.27 17.64 -22.39
CA GLN A 205 29.54 17.79 -21.67
C GLN A 205 30.29 16.45 -21.53
N CYS A 206 29.58 15.33 -21.41
CA CYS A 206 30.21 14.02 -21.41
C CYS A 206 29.27 12.97 -21.99
N TRP A 207 29.76 12.22 -22.98
CA TRP A 207 29.11 11.00 -23.45
C TRP A 207 29.83 9.79 -22.89
N SER A 208 29.06 8.86 -22.36
CA SER A 208 29.55 7.59 -21.85
C SER A 208 29.22 6.51 -22.87
N VAL A 209 30.25 5.78 -23.31
CA VAL A 209 30.12 4.71 -24.30
C VAL A 209 30.61 3.37 -23.77
N ASP A 210 30.01 2.29 -24.26
CA ASP A 210 30.39 0.92 -23.92
C ASP A 210 29.91 -0.08 -24.98
N PHE A 211 30.52 -1.26 -25.00
CA PHE A 211 30.09 -2.38 -25.81
C PHE A 211 29.39 -3.45 -24.97
N MET A 212 28.36 -4.06 -25.54
CA MET A 212 27.83 -5.32 -25.04
C MET A 212 27.91 -6.40 -26.11
N SER A 213 27.78 -7.65 -25.66
CA SER A 213 27.70 -8.81 -26.54
C SER A 213 26.49 -9.65 -26.15
N ASP A 214 25.89 -10.27 -27.16
CA ASP A 214 24.86 -11.30 -26.98
C ASP A 214 24.89 -12.27 -28.17
N ALA A 215 23.97 -13.24 -28.20
CA ALA A 215 23.87 -14.24 -29.24
C ALA A 215 22.47 -14.35 -29.81
N LEU A 216 22.40 -14.56 -31.13
CA LEU A 216 21.18 -15.00 -31.80
C LEU A 216 20.86 -16.45 -31.42
N PHE A 217 19.63 -16.87 -31.68
CA PHE A 217 19.14 -18.23 -31.45
C PHE A 217 20.05 -19.31 -32.08
N GLU A 218 20.60 -19.03 -33.26
CA GLU A 218 21.53 -19.90 -33.98
C GLU A 218 22.99 -19.80 -33.46
N SER A 219 23.21 -19.24 -32.28
CA SER A 219 24.51 -19.06 -31.61
C SER A 219 25.51 -18.12 -32.31
N HIS A 220 25.10 -17.42 -33.36
CA HIS A 220 25.87 -16.33 -33.93
C HIS A 220 25.92 -15.16 -32.93
N ARG A 221 27.12 -14.75 -32.53
CA ARG A 221 27.32 -13.63 -31.61
C ARG A 221 27.14 -12.30 -32.34
N PHE A 222 26.50 -11.36 -31.68
CA PHE A 222 26.44 -9.97 -32.11
C PHE A 222 26.86 -9.05 -30.97
N ARG A 223 27.12 -7.79 -31.29
CA ARG A 223 27.53 -6.76 -30.36
C ARG A 223 26.63 -5.54 -30.48
N THR A 224 26.56 -4.79 -29.39
CA THR A 224 25.92 -3.48 -29.37
C THR A 224 26.93 -2.44 -28.95
N PHE A 225 26.94 -1.29 -29.63
CA PHE A 225 27.68 -0.10 -29.23
C PHE A 225 26.68 0.93 -28.70
N ASN A 226 26.81 1.24 -27.42
CA ASN A 226 25.83 2.01 -26.68
C ASN A 226 26.40 3.40 -26.39
N VAL A 227 25.64 4.45 -26.69
CA VAL A 227 26.03 5.85 -26.46
C VAL A 227 24.98 6.52 -25.58
N VAL A 228 25.40 7.09 -24.47
CA VAL A 228 24.51 7.72 -23.48
C VAL A 228 25.06 9.09 -23.07
N ASP A 229 24.17 10.08 -22.94
CA ASP A 229 24.52 11.39 -22.36
C ASP A 229 24.45 11.32 -20.82
N ASP A 230 25.55 11.69 -20.16
CA ASP A 230 25.69 11.63 -18.71
C ASP A 230 24.82 12.66 -17.95
N PHE A 231 24.38 13.73 -18.61
CA PHE A 231 23.52 14.75 -18.00
C PHE A 231 22.11 14.21 -17.73
N ASN A 232 21.35 13.91 -18.79
CA ASN A 232 19.95 13.53 -18.70
C ASN A 232 19.70 12.02 -18.84
N ARG A 233 20.76 11.20 -18.87
CA ARG A 233 20.67 9.73 -19.08
C ARG A 233 20.11 9.33 -20.43
N GLN A 234 20.01 10.24 -21.39
CA GLN A 234 19.39 9.94 -22.67
C GLN A 234 20.24 8.96 -23.47
N VAL A 235 19.58 7.97 -24.04
CA VAL A 235 20.19 7.06 -25.01
C VAL A 235 20.27 7.78 -26.33
N LEU A 236 21.49 7.93 -26.83
CA LEU A 236 21.79 8.63 -28.06
C LEU A 236 21.72 7.71 -29.26
N ALA A 237 22.33 6.54 -29.12
CA ALA A 237 22.36 5.51 -30.15
C ALA A 237 22.66 4.15 -29.50
N ILE A 238 22.09 3.09 -30.09
CA ILE A 238 22.50 1.71 -29.87
C ILE A 238 22.73 1.09 -31.24
N GLU A 239 23.99 0.95 -31.62
CA GLU A 239 24.33 0.34 -32.90
C GLU A 239 24.49 -1.17 -32.72
N VAL A 240 23.69 -1.95 -33.44
CA VAL A 240 23.69 -3.43 -33.36
C VAL A 240 24.30 -4.02 -34.62
N ASP A 241 25.40 -4.78 -34.46
CA ASP A 241 26.04 -5.47 -35.58
C ASP A 241 26.79 -6.75 -35.14
N LEU A 242 27.13 -7.62 -36.10
CA LEU A 242 27.98 -8.80 -35.84
C LEU A 242 29.42 -8.39 -35.49
N ASN A 243 29.90 -7.31 -36.12
CA ASN A 243 31.21 -6.74 -35.85
C ASN A 243 31.14 -5.22 -35.87
N LEU A 244 31.84 -4.57 -34.94
CA LEU A 244 31.82 -3.13 -34.73
C LEU A 244 33.26 -2.59 -34.79
N PRO A 245 33.86 -2.50 -36.00
CA PRO A 245 35.18 -1.90 -36.15
C PRO A 245 35.13 -0.39 -35.85
N SER A 246 36.28 0.21 -35.56
CA SER A 246 36.41 1.63 -35.21
C SER A 246 35.78 2.59 -36.23
N ALA A 247 35.87 2.29 -37.53
CA ALA A 247 35.20 3.08 -38.56
C ALA A 247 33.66 3.01 -38.51
N ARG A 248 33.07 1.94 -37.95
CA ARG A 248 31.62 1.89 -37.68
C ARG A 248 31.28 2.73 -36.46
N VAL A 249 32.09 2.67 -35.41
CA VAL A 249 31.93 3.47 -34.18
C VAL A 249 31.93 4.96 -34.51
N VAL A 250 32.95 5.44 -35.24
CA VAL A 250 33.06 6.85 -35.66
C VAL A 250 31.83 7.28 -36.46
N ARG A 251 31.34 6.46 -37.40
CA ARG A 251 30.11 6.77 -38.16
C ARG A 251 28.86 6.94 -37.29
N VAL A 252 28.76 6.18 -36.20
CA VAL A 252 27.64 6.30 -35.25
C VAL A 252 27.76 7.58 -34.44
N LEU A 253 28.97 7.89 -33.95
CA LEU A 253 29.26 9.11 -33.22
C LEU A 253 29.02 10.36 -34.07
N GLU A 254 29.50 10.36 -35.31
CA GLU A 254 29.25 11.39 -36.32
C GLU A 254 27.76 11.62 -36.57
N ARG A 255 26.99 10.54 -36.82
CA ARG A 255 25.54 10.65 -37.01
C ARG A 255 24.86 11.25 -35.78
N THR A 256 25.32 10.88 -34.59
CA THR A 256 24.77 11.37 -33.33
C THR A 256 25.10 12.86 -33.15
N ALA A 257 26.35 13.24 -33.42
CA ALA A 257 26.81 14.61 -33.34
C ALA A 257 26.13 15.52 -34.38
N ALA A 258 25.76 15.00 -35.55
CA ALA A 258 25.10 15.78 -36.59
C ALA A 258 23.77 16.42 -36.16
N TRP A 259 22.98 15.75 -35.30
CA TRP A 259 21.72 16.31 -34.80
C TRP A 259 21.80 16.89 -33.39
N ARG A 260 22.82 16.50 -32.60
CA ARG A 260 22.94 16.90 -31.20
C ARG A 260 24.06 17.88 -30.91
N GLY A 261 25.08 17.94 -31.76
CA GLY A 261 26.39 18.54 -31.50
C GLY A 261 27.39 17.54 -30.93
N TYR A 262 28.68 17.87 -31.04
CA TYR A 262 29.77 17.09 -30.46
C TYR A 262 29.83 17.23 -28.94
N PRO A 263 30.31 16.19 -28.23
CA PRO A 263 30.55 16.29 -26.80
C PRO A 263 31.89 16.92 -26.45
N ASP A 264 32.00 17.55 -25.27
CA ASP A 264 33.30 18.03 -24.77
C ASP A 264 34.22 16.84 -24.45
N LYS A 265 33.64 15.75 -23.93
CA LYS A 265 34.36 14.56 -23.48
C LYS A 265 33.66 13.26 -23.86
N LEU A 266 34.44 12.25 -24.20
CA LEU A 266 33.97 10.89 -24.45
C LEU A 266 34.61 9.93 -23.45
N ARG A 267 33.80 9.37 -22.55
CA ARG A 267 34.23 8.40 -21.54
C ARG A 267 34.02 6.98 -22.05
N MET A 268 35.10 6.20 -22.03
CA MET A 268 35.11 4.82 -22.54
C MET A 268 35.97 3.90 -21.68
N ASP A 269 35.76 2.59 -21.84
CA ASP A 269 36.65 1.60 -21.26
C ASP A 269 37.90 1.37 -22.13
N ASN A 270 38.85 0.56 -21.64
CA ASN A 270 40.07 0.24 -22.37
C ASN A 270 39.87 -0.89 -23.40
N GLY A 271 38.70 -0.96 -24.02
CA GLY A 271 38.44 -1.91 -25.10
C GLY A 271 39.38 -1.68 -26.29
N PRO A 272 39.86 -2.74 -26.97
CA PRO A 272 40.75 -2.59 -28.13
C PRO A 272 40.11 -1.80 -29.28
N GLU A 273 38.78 -1.79 -29.38
CA GLU A 273 38.02 -1.01 -30.36
C GLU A 273 38.11 0.50 -30.10
N PHE A 274 38.28 0.89 -28.84
CA PHE A 274 38.36 2.27 -28.38
C PHE A 274 39.79 2.83 -28.41
N ILE A 275 40.79 1.96 -28.28
CA ILE A 275 42.21 2.34 -28.32
C ILE A 275 42.72 2.50 -29.78
N SER A 276 41.85 2.30 -30.77
CA SER A 276 42.23 2.47 -32.17
C SER A 276 42.62 3.91 -32.52
N THR A 277 43.61 4.06 -33.39
CA THR A 277 44.02 5.38 -33.92
C THR A 277 42.86 6.12 -34.55
N THR A 278 41.95 5.43 -35.26
CA THR A 278 40.80 6.06 -35.93
C THR A 278 39.88 6.84 -34.99
N VAL A 279 39.64 6.36 -33.76
CA VAL A 279 38.79 7.06 -32.78
C VAL A 279 39.56 8.23 -32.16
N ALA A 280 40.87 8.08 -31.95
CA ALA A 280 41.73 9.15 -31.47
C ALA A 280 41.83 10.30 -32.49
N ASP A 281 42.08 9.98 -33.77
CA ASP A 281 42.15 10.95 -34.87
C ASP A 281 40.83 11.73 -35.00
N TRP A 282 39.69 11.02 -34.92
CA TRP A 282 38.37 11.64 -34.95
C TRP A 282 38.11 12.57 -33.76
N ALA A 283 38.55 12.17 -32.56
CA ALA A 283 38.38 12.99 -31.36
C ALA A 283 39.27 14.24 -31.42
N GLU A 284 40.50 14.12 -31.91
CA GLU A 284 41.41 15.26 -32.11
C GLU A 284 40.88 16.23 -33.16
N GLU A 285 40.31 15.74 -34.26
CA GLU A 285 39.71 16.59 -35.32
C GLU A 285 38.54 17.45 -34.82
N HIS A 286 37.82 16.99 -33.80
CA HIS A 286 36.62 17.65 -33.27
C HIS A 286 36.80 18.24 -31.86
N ASP A 287 38.04 18.36 -31.37
CA ASP A 287 38.39 18.89 -30.04
C ASP A 287 37.71 18.14 -28.86
N ILE A 288 37.57 16.81 -28.97
CA ILE A 288 36.90 15.96 -27.97
C ILE A 288 37.95 15.31 -27.04
N GLU A 289 37.80 15.49 -25.72
CA GLU A 289 38.68 14.85 -24.74
C GLU A 289 38.29 13.36 -24.53
N LEU A 290 39.20 12.44 -24.83
CA LEU A 290 39.01 11.01 -24.55
C LEU A 290 39.37 10.68 -23.10
N GLU A 291 38.37 10.30 -22.30
CA GLU A 291 38.53 9.90 -20.89
C GLU A 291 38.49 8.36 -20.76
N PHE A 292 39.67 7.74 -20.70
CA PHE A 292 39.80 6.30 -20.44
C PHE A 292 39.69 5.98 -18.94
N ILE A 293 38.84 5.01 -18.60
CA ILE A 293 38.76 4.55 -17.20
C ILE A 293 40.03 3.80 -16.78
N GLN A 294 40.31 3.80 -15.48
CA GLN A 294 41.42 3.03 -14.93
C GLN A 294 41.11 1.52 -14.99
N PRO A 295 42.07 0.68 -15.41
CA PRO A 295 41.91 -0.77 -15.38
C PRO A 295 41.45 -1.26 -14.01
N GLY A 296 40.39 -2.08 -13.99
CA GLY A 296 39.82 -2.64 -12.76
C GLY A 296 38.90 -1.73 -11.95
N LYS A 297 38.54 -0.53 -12.45
CA LYS A 297 37.61 0.41 -11.79
C LYS A 297 36.34 0.69 -12.63
N PRO A 298 35.44 -0.31 -12.82
CA PRO A 298 34.21 -0.13 -13.59
C PRO A 298 33.28 0.94 -13.02
N THR A 299 33.41 1.27 -11.72
CA THR A 299 32.64 2.34 -11.07
C THR A 299 32.85 3.72 -11.70
N GLN A 300 33.94 3.93 -12.44
CA GLN A 300 34.20 5.19 -13.15
C GLN A 300 33.29 5.40 -14.36
N ASN A 301 32.65 4.34 -14.87
CA ASN A 301 31.64 4.42 -15.95
C ASN A 301 30.27 3.92 -15.45
N SER A 302 29.89 4.31 -14.22
CA SER A 302 28.69 3.76 -13.57
C SER A 302 27.37 4.08 -14.28
N PHE A 303 27.34 5.15 -15.07
CA PHE A 303 26.16 5.56 -15.81
C PHE A 303 25.86 4.62 -16.98
N VAL A 304 26.86 4.33 -17.82
CA VAL A 304 26.72 3.33 -18.88
C VAL A 304 26.51 1.95 -18.29
N GLU A 305 27.14 1.60 -17.17
CA GLU A 305 26.95 0.27 -16.56
C GLU A 305 25.49 0.06 -16.11
N ARG A 306 24.89 1.09 -15.50
CA ARG A 306 23.48 1.07 -15.11
C ARG A 306 22.55 1.01 -16.33
N PHE A 307 22.88 1.77 -17.37
CA PHE A 307 22.17 1.73 -18.64
C PHE A 307 22.26 0.33 -19.28
N ASN A 308 23.45 -0.26 -19.38
CA ASN A 308 23.70 -1.58 -19.94
C ASN A 308 22.97 -2.69 -19.21
N ARG A 309 22.88 -2.59 -17.87
CA ARG A 309 22.05 -3.50 -17.08
C ARG A 309 20.56 -3.38 -17.44
N THR A 310 20.10 -2.15 -17.61
CA THR A 310 18.72 -1.86 -17.99
C THR A 310 18.42 -2.43 -19.38
N TYR A 311 19.22 -2.09 -20.39
CA TYR A 311 19.06 -2.63 -21.73
C TYR A 311 19.13 -4.17 -21.76
N ARG A 312 20.06 -4.76 -21.00
CA ARG A 312 20.16 -6.23 -20.89
C ARG A 312 18.92 -6.86 -20.27
N ASP A 313 18.40 -6.32 -19.17
CA ASP A 313 17.26 -6.90 -18.47
C ASP A 313 15.93 -6.71 -19.21
N GLU A 314 15.81 -5.64 -20.00
CA GLU A 314 14.55 -5.27 -20.66
C GLU A 314 14.45 -5.73 -22.10
N ILE A 315 15.59 -5.94 -22.77
CA ILE A 315 15.65 -6.36 -24.16
C ILE A 315 16.37 -7.70 -24.28
N LEU A 316 17.67 -7.72 -24.02
CA LEU A 316 18.51 -8.89 -24.37
C LEU A 316 18.14 -10.18 -23.63
N ASN A 317 17.79 -10.10 -22.34
CA ASN A 317 17.35 -11.25 -21.56
C ASN A 317 15.86 -11.58 -21.77
N MET A 318 15.09 -10.66 -22.34
CA MET A 318 13.64 -10.76 -22.44
C MET A 318 13.22 -11.48 -23.73
N TYR A 319 13.95 -11.25 -24.81
CA TYR A 319 13.66 -11.79 -26.13
C TYR A 319 14.66 -12.86 -26.55
N VAL A 320 14.23 -13.72 -27.46
CA VAL A 320 15.10 -14.70 -28.14
C VAL A 320 15.13 -14.32 -29.61
N PHE A 321 16.21 -13.69 -30.04
CA PHE A 321 16.33 -13.12 -31.39
C PHE A 321 16.74 -14.17 -32.41
N LYS A 322 16.05 -14.21 -33.55
CA LYS A 322 16.43 -15.05 -34.70
C LYS A 322 17.31 -14.29 -35.68
N THR A 323 17.08 -13.00 -35.85
CA THR A 323 17.78 -12.18 -36.84
C THR A 323 18.30 -10.88 -36.23
N LEU A 324 19.32 -10.30 -36.86
CA LEU A 324 19.88 -9.01 -36.43
C LEU A 324 18.89 -7.85 -36.66
N SER A 325 18.04 -7.95 -37.68
CA SER A 325 17.01 -6.94 -37.96
C SER A 325 15.97 -6.87 -36.84
N GLU A 326 15.55 -8.02 -36.32
CA GLU A 326 14.64 -8.11 -35.17
C GLU A 326 15.24 -7.42 -33.92
N VAL A 327 16.54 -7.63 -33.67
CA VAL A 327 17.23 -6.92 -32.58
C VAL A 327 17.15 -5.40 -32.81
N ARG A 328 17.46 -4.92 -34.03
CA ARG A 328 17.46 -3.48 -34.36
C ARG A 328 16.09 -2.85 -34.18
N GLU A 329 15.03 -3.46 -34.72
CA GLU A 329 13.66 -2.96 -34.63
C GLU A 329 13.21 -2.83 -33.17
N ILE A 330 13.37 -3.90 -32.38
CA ILE A 330 13.01 -3.90 -30.95
C ILE A 330 13.85 -2.88 -30.17
N THR A 331 15.12 -2.71 -30.53
CA THR A 331 16.01 -1.75 -29.89
C THR A 331 15.59 -0.31 -30.17
N ASP A 332 15.23 0.01 -31.41
CA ASP A 332 14.82 1.36 -31.81
C ASP A 332 13.49 1.77 -31.14
N GLU A 333 12.52 0.85 -31.08
CA GLU A 333 11.29 1.05 -30.31
C GLU A 333 11.58 1.29 -28.83
N TRP A 334 12.48 0.49 -28.26
CA TRP A 334 12.86 0.61 -26.85
C TRP A 334 13.64 1.89 -26.54
N ILE A 335 14.47 2.41 -27.47
CA ILE A 335 15.14 3.71 -27.30
C ILE A 335 14.10 4.82 -27.15
N THR A 336 13.04 4.77 -27.96
CA THR A 336 11.93 5.72 -27.89
C THR A 336 11.22 5.62 -26.55
N GLU A 337 10.85 4.40 -26.12
CA GLU A 337 10.25 4.17 -24.80
C GLU A 337 11.15 4.68 -23.66
N TYR A 338 12.44 4.36 -23.70
CA TYR A 338 13.40 4.74 -22.67
C TYR A 338 13.52 6.26 -22.55
N ASN A 339 13.58 6.97 -23.66
CA ASN A 339 13.82 8.40 -23.67
C ASN A 339 12.54 9.22 -23.39
N GLU A 340 11.37 8.73 -23.81
CA GLU A 340 10.11 9.48 -23.78
C GLU A 340 9.13 9.04 -22.70
N GLU A 341 9.11 7.76 -22.33
CA GLU A 341 8.08 7.20 -21.44
C GLU A 341 8.62 6.73 -20.08
N ARG A 342 9.85 6.20 -20.06
CA ARG A 342 10.43 5.55 -18.89
C ARG A 342 10.74 6.55 -17.77
N PRO A 343 10.20 6.36 -16.54
CA PRO A 343 10.59 7.17 -15.39
C PRO A 343 11.93 6.74 -14.81
N HIS A 344 12.76 7.72 -14.45
CA HIS A 344 14.07 7.53 -13.82
C HIS A 344 14.13 8.09 -12.40
N ASP A 345 14.36 7.21 -11.42
CA ASP A 345 14.50 7.61 -10.01
C ASP A 345 15.61 8.66 -9.78
N SER A 346 16.68 8.65 -10.59
CA SER A 346 17.78 9.62 -10.51
C SER A 346 17.45 10.98 -11.14
N LEU A 347 16.35 11.08 -11.87
CA LEU A 347 15.89 12.28 -12.57
C LEU A 347 14.54 12.74 -12.02
N GLU A 348 14.26 12.51 -10.73
CA GLU A 348 13.00 12.89 -10.08
C GLU A 348 11.76 12.27 -10.75
N ASP A 349 11.89 11.05 -11.29
CA ASP A 349 10.84 10.32 -12.01
C ASP A 349 10.43 10.91 -13.36
N LEU A 350 11.22 11.89 -13.85
CA LEU A 350 11.14 12.39 -15.21
C LEU A 350 11.78 11.40 -16.19
N THR A 351 11.37 11.51 -17.44
CA THR A 351 12.05 10.84 -18.56
C THR A 351 13.27 11.65 -18.99
N PRO A 352 14.24 11.05 -19.70
CA PRO A 352 15.40 11.77 -20.21
C PRO A 352 15.06 13.03 -21.01
N ILE A 353 13.99 12.97 -21.83
CA ILE A 353 13.54 14.11 -22.63
C ILE A 353 12.82 15.15 -21.77
N GLU A 354 11.98 14.75 -20.81
CA GLU A 354 11.36 15.70 -19.89
C GLU A 354 12.38 16.44 -19.03
N TYR A 355 13.38 15.71 -18.55
CA TYR A 355 14.50 16.30 -17.82
C TYR A 355 15.23 17.31 -18.69
N LEU A 356 15.51 16.97 -19.95
CA LEU A 356 16.11 17.90 -20.90
C LEU A 356 15.27 19.18 -21.07
N ASN A 357 13.96 19.03 -21.28
CA ASN A 357 13.06 20.17 -21.50
C ASN A 357 12.94 21.07 -20.26
N LYS A 358 12.99 20.50 -19.06
CA LYS A 358 13.01 21.24 -17.79
C LYS A 358 14.22 22.18 -17.69
N TYR A 359 15.39 21.73 -18.15
CA TYR A 359 16.65 22.50 -18.07
C TYR A 359 16.98 23.30 -19.35
N LYS A 360 16.29 23.07 -20.47
CA LYS A 360 16.31 23.95 -21.65
C LYS A 360 15.44 25.21 -21.48
N SER A 361 14.52 25.21 -20.52
CA SER A 361 13.55 26.30 -20.31
C SER A 361 13.89 27.36 -19.23
N PRO A 362 15.15 27.71 -18.85
CA PRO A 362 15.36 28.75 -17.83
C PRO A 362 14.95 30.17 -18.28
N ASP A 363 14.83 30.45 -19.59
CA ASP A 363 14.67 31.83 -20.09
C ASP A 363 13.23 32.34 -20.25
N ASN A 364 12.20 31.58 -19.88
CA ASN A 364 10.80 32.05 -19.96
C ASN A 364 10.12 32.22 -18.58
N SER A 365 10.90 32.37 -17.50
CA SER A 365 10.37 32.78 -16.18
C SER A 365 10.78 34.21 -15.81
N ASN A 366 10.63 35.12 -16.77
CA ASN A 366 10.26 36.50 -16.50
C ASN A 366 8.82 36.69 -17.00
N TRP A 367 8.02 37.45 -16.25
CA TRP A 367 6.57 37.72 -16.44
C TRP A 367 5.66 36.58 -15.93
N MET A 368 4.82 36.69 -14.89
CA MET A 368 4.16 37.80 -14.17
C MET A 368 3.87 37.37 -12.73
#